data_AF-A0A2E5E948-F1
#
_entry.id   AF-A0A2E5E948-F1
#
_cell.length_a   1.000
_cell.length_b   1.000
_cell.length_c   1.000
_cell.angle_alpha   90.00
_cell.angle_beta   90.00
_cell.angle_gamma   90.00
#
_symmetry.space_group_name_H-M   'P 1'
#
loop_
_entity.id
_entity.type
_entity.pdbx_description
1 polymer ?
#
loop_
_entity_poly.entity_id
_entity_poly.type
_entity_poly.pdbx_seq_one_letter_code
_entity_poly.pdbx_strand_id
1 'polypeptide(L)'
;MTIGNEHPGILDIAVLTTGGTIEKTYDAHQGKLQNANSVLDHIIGDLVLEEINLHRQAVMFKDSLEMTPEDHLQIAESAIQASQTRDGVIVIHGTDRLAETGEAICRLAGSDLTSPIVLTGAMRPWIVRDSDAHQNVTEAILAVQLLAPGVYVCMHSRVLRFPGIVKDRKRLRFVRAD
;
A
#
# COMPACT_ATOMS: atom_id res chain seq x y z
N MET A 1 25.86 4.02 -11.40
CA MET A 1 24.74 4.88 -11.00
C MET A 1 23.92 5.09 -12.26
N THR A 2 22.99 4.19 -12.54
CA THR A 2 22.11 4.31 -13.71
C THR A 2 20.92 5.12 -13.24
N ILE A 3 20.94 6.40 -13.57
CA ILE A 3 19.78 7.27 -13.60
C ILE A 3 18.70 6.55 -14.41
N GLY A 4 17.50 6.44 -13.82
CA GLY A 4 16.45 5.51 -14.22
C GLY A 4 16.04 5.66 -15.68
N ASN A 5 15.54 4.56 -16.25
CA ASN A 5 14.86 4.56 -17.53
C ASN A 5 13.81 5.66 -17.55
N GLU A 6 13.94 6.61 -18.48
CA GLU A 6 12.83 7.48 -18.85
C GLU A 6 11.74 6.57 -19.44
N HIS A 7 10.64 6.37 -18.70
CA HIS A 7 9.47 5.65 -19.21
C HIS A 7 8.72 6.61 -20.15
N PRO A 8 8.66 6.36 -21.47
CA PRO A 8 8.13 7.32 -22.43
C PRO A 8 6.59 7.31 -22.50
N GLY A 9 5.90 7.03 -21.39
CA GLY A 9 4.45 6.88 -21.34
C GLY A 9 3.88 6.99 -19.92
N ILE A 10 2.58 7.25 -19.85
CA ILE A 10 1.83 7.34 -18.60
C ILE A 10 1.94 6.00 -17.85
N LEU A 11 2.38 6.04 -16.59
CA LEU A 11 2.49 4.86 -15.75
C LEU A 11 1.13 4.46 -15.18
N ASP A 12 0.74 3.21 -15.37
CA ASP A 12 -0.49 2.65 -14.81
C ASP A 12 -0.18 1.91 -13.50
N ILE A 13 -0.60 2.48 -12.37
CA ILE A 13 -0.35 1.94 -11.03
C ILE A 13 -1.65 1.40 -10.43
N ALA A 14 -1.67 0.14 -10.01
CA ALA A 14 -2.78 -0.39 -9.22
C ALA A 14 -2.69 0.06 -7.76
N VAL A 15 -3.81 0.51 -7.19
CA VAL A 15 -3.93 0.81 -5.77
C VAL A 15 -4.94 -0.14 -5.15
N LEU A 16 -4.42 -1.19 -4.50
CA LEU A 16 -5.21 -2.22 -3.85
C LEU A 16 -5.48 -1.80 -2.41
N THR A 17 -6.75 -1.78 -2.00
CA THR A 17 -7.14 -1.38 -0.65
C THR A 17 -7.76 -2.55 0.10
N THR A 18 -7.37 -2.72 1.36
CA THR A 18 -7.80 -3.87 2.20
C THR A 18 -8.66 -3.43 3.39
N GLY A 19 -8.98 -2.14 3.47
CA GLY A 19 -9.64 -1.50 4.62
C GLY A 19 -8.66 -0.78 5.54
N GLY A 20 -9.02 -0.68 6.83
CA GLY A 20 -8.24 0.06 7.83
C GLY A 20 -8.48 1.57 7.83
N THR A 21 -7.65 2.30 8.57
CA THR A 21 -7.92 3.70 8.94
C THR A 21 -7.81 4.71 7.81
N ILE A 22 -7.22 4.33 6.67
CA ILE A 22 -7.12 5.15 5.44
C ILE A 22 -8.38 4.98 4.55
N GLU A 23 -9.27 4.04 4.87
CA GLU A 23 -10.54 3.83 4.15
C GLU A 23 -11.77 4.18 5.01
N LYS A 24 -11.59 4.42 6.32
CA LYS A 24 -12.69 4.76 7.24
C LYS A 24 -13.06 6.25 7.13
N THR A 25 -14.20 6.56 6.53
CA THR A 25 -14.97 7.78 6.83
C THR A 25 -15.91 7.54 8.01
N TYR A 26 -15.74 8.31 9.08
CA TYR A 26 -16.73 8.36 10.16
C TYR A 26 -17.74 9.46 9.84
N ASP A 27 -18.99 9.10 9.57
CA ASP A 27 -20.12 10.03 9.61
C ASP A 27 -20.76 9.95 11.01
N ALA A 28 -20.54 10.97 11.83
CA ALA A 28 -21.09 11.05 13.19
C ALA A 28 -22.58 11.46 13.23
N HIS A 29 -23.23 11.71 12.08
CA HIS A 29 -24.55 12.33 12.04
C HIS A 29 -25.66 11.52 11.37
N GLN A 30 -25.38 10.53 10.51
CA GLN A 30 -26.46 9.83 9.82
C GLN A 30 -26.23 8.33 9.74
N GLY A 31 -27.10 7.55 10.39
CA GLY A 31 -27.13 6.08 10.40
C GLY A 31 -27.51 5.43 9.05
N LYS A 32 -26.99 5.95 7.93
CA LYS A 32 -27.10 5.36 6.59
C LYS A 32 -25.76 5.55 5.87
N LEU A 33 -25.12 4.42 5.57
CA LEU A 33 -23.90 4.34 4.77
C LEU A 33 -24.15 4.95 3.39
N GLN A 34 -23.58 6.14 3.13
CA GLN A 34 -23.31 6.62 1.79
C GLN A 34 -21.79 6.71 1.63
N ASN A 35 -21.27 6.10 0.56
CA ASN A 35 -19.86 6.20 0.18
C ASN A 35 -19.57 7.65 -0.24
N ALA A 36 -19.23 8.51 0.71
CA ALA A 36 -19.08 9.93 0.40
C ALA A 36 -17.65 10.34 0.04
N ASN A 37 -16.57 9.92 0.73
CA ASN A 37 -15.19 10.34 0.38
C ASN A 37 -14.13 9.48 1.08
N SER A 38 -13.48 8.47 0.45
CA SER A 38 -12.42 7.76 1.18
C SER A 38 -11.26 8.71 1.49
N VAL A 39 -10.58 8.52 2.63
CA VAL A 39 -9.41 9.34 2.99
C VAL A 39 -8.34 9.27 1.89
N LEU A 40 -8.21 8.11 1.24
CA LEU A 40 -7.34 7.93 0.09
C LEU A 40 -7.72 8.85 -1.09
N ASP A 41 -9.02 9.06 -1.35
CA ASP A 41 -9.46 9.97 -2.42
C ASP A 41 -9.10 11.43 -2.09
N HIS A 42 -9.14 11.83 -0.82
CA HIS A 42 -8.64 13.16 -0.39
C HIS A 42 -7.13 13.28 -0.56
N ILE A 43 -6.36 12.30 -0.09
CA ILE A 43 -4.91 12.31 -0.25
C ILE A 43 -4.55 12.39 -1.74
N ILE A 44 -5.11 11.53 -2.57
CA ILE A 44 -4.81 11.51 -4.01
C ILE A 44 -5.27 12.81 -4.68
N GLY A 45 -6.43 13.36 -4.30
CA GLY A 45 -6.95 14.62 -4.83
C GLY A 45 -6.09 15.84 -4.53
N ASP A 46 -5.31 15.81 -3.45
CA ASP A 46 -4.37 16.88 -3.07
C ASP A 46 -3.01 16.76 -3.80
N LEU A 47 -2.74 15.63 -4.47
CA LEU A 47 -1.49 15.41 -5.19
C LEU A 47 -1.58 15.91 -6.64
N VAL A 48 -0.49 16.54 -7.09
CA VAL A 48 -0.27 16.82 -8.52
C VAL A 48 0.49 15.63 -9.10
N LEU A 49 -0.23 14.74 -9.77
CA LEU A 49 0.33 13.57 -10.43
C LEU A 49 0.50 13.85 -11.93
N GLU A 50 1.75 13.91 -12.38
CA GLU A 50 2.08 14.01 -13.80
C GLU A 50 2.39 12.61 -14.33
N GLU A 51 1.79 12.23 -15.46
CA GLU A 51 2.07 10.97 -16.16
C GLU A 51 1.85 9.70 -15.32
N ILE A 52 0.93 9.75 -14.35
CA ILE A 52 0.55 8.60 -13.51
C ILE A 52 -0.97 8.44 -13.51
N ASN A 53 -1.43 7.25 -13.89
CA ASN A 53 -2.81 6.81 -13.73
C ASN A 53 -2.92 5.86 -12.54
N LEU A 54 -3.74 6.22 -11.55
CA LEU A 54 -4.03 5.35 -10.41
C LEU A 54 -5.31 4.56 -10.64
N HIS A 55 -5.22 3.23 -10.60
CA HIS A 55 -6.34 2.30 -10.75
C HIS A 55 -6.69 1.70 -9.39
N ARG A 56 -7.72 2.25 -8.73
CA ARG A 56 -8.13 1.79 -7.41
C ARG A 56 -8.99 0.52 -7.48
N GLN A 57 -8.66 -0.46 -6.65
CA GLN A 57 -9.44 -1.68 -6.49
C GLN A 57 -9.51 -2.06 -5.01
N ALA A 58 -10.73 -2.14 -4.47
CA ALA A 58 -10.94 -2.68 -3.13
C ALA A 58 -10.84 -4.22 -3.20
N VAL A 59 -9.89 -4.80 -2.46
CA VAL A 59 -9.76 -6.26 -2.29
C VAL A 59 -10.68 -6.75 -1.18
N MET A 60 -10.74 -5.99 -0.08
CA MET A 60 -11.59 -6.27 1.08
C MET A 60 -11.73 -5.02 1.96
N PHE A 61 -12.53 -5.13 3.02
CA PHE A 61 -12.70 -4.08 4.03
C PHE A 61 -12.61 -4.69 5.44
N LYS A 62 -11.40 -4.92 5.93
CA LYS A 62 -11.14 -5.52 7.25
C LYS A 62 -10.12 -4.70 8.05
N ASP A 63 -10.23 -4.74 9.38
CA ASP A 63 -9.13 -4.30 10.23
C ASP A 63 -7.99 -5.32 10.15
N SER A 64 -6.73 -4.86 10.08
CA SER A 64 -5.61 -5.80 9.96
C SER A 64 -5.50 -6.75 11.13
N LEU A 65 -5.97 -6.39 12.32
CA LEU A 65 -5.98 -7.30 13.48
C LEU A 65 -6.98 -8.46 13.32
N GLU A 66 -7.99 -8.31 12.47
CA GLU A 66 -9.05 -9.29 12.22
C GLU A 66 -8.78 -10.16 10.97
N MET A 67 -7.74 -9.86 10.19
CA MET A 67 -7.40 -10.61 8.99
C MET A 67 -7.02 -12.05 9.31
N THR A 68 -7.42 -13.01 8.49
CA THR A 68 -7.01 -14.40 8.60
C THR A 68 -5.87 -14.73 7.63
N PRO A 69 -5.21 -15.89 7.74
CA PRO A 69 -4.25 -16.34 6.73
C PRO A 69 -4.81 -16.32 5.30
N GLU A 70 -6.09 -16.66 5.12
CA GLU A 70 -6.78 -16.64 3.83
C GLU A 70 -6.95 -15.21 3.29
N ASP A 71 -7.20 -14.23 4.16
CA ASP A 71 -7.25 -12.83 3.76
C ASP A 71 -5.89 -12.36 3.20
N HIS A 72 -4.80 -12.74 3.86
CA HIS A 72 -3.45 -12.42 3.40
C HIS A 72 -3.13 -13.08 2.05
N LEU A 73 -3.61 -14.30 1.81
CA LEU A 73 -3.47 -14.98 0.52
C LEU A 73 -4.28 -14.29 -0.58
N GLN A 74 -5.53 -13.88 -0.30
CA GLN A 74 -6.36 -13.15 -1.26
C GLN A 74 -5.72 -11.82 -1.68
N ILE A 75 -5.13 -11.08 -0.72
CA ILE A 75 -4.39 -9.85 -1.01
C ILE A 75 -3.15 -10.17 -1.85
N ALA A 76 -2.43 -11.24 -1.51
CA ALA A 76 -1.23 -11.64 -2.22
C ALA A 76 -1.51 -12.00 -3.69
N GLU A 77 -2.52 -12.82 -3.94
CA GLU A 77 -2.98 -13.19 -5.29
C GLU A 77 -3.35 -11.95 -6.11
N SER A 78 -4.14 -11.05 -5.51
CA SER A 78 -4.56 -9.80 -6.16
C SER A 78 -3.37 -8.91 -6.52
N ALA A 79 -2.39 -8.79 -5.62
CA ALA A 79 -1.19 -7.98 -5.84
C ALA A 79 -0.28 -8.57 -6.93
N ILE A 80 -0.12 -9.89 -6.96
CA ILE A 80 0.67 -10.59 -7.98
C ILE A 80 0.02 -10.43 -9.35
N GLN A 81 -1.28 -10.67 -9.47
CA GLN A 81 -2.02 -10.48 -10.71
C GLN A 81 -1.95 -9.03 -11.23
N ALA A 82 -2.09 -8.05 -10.33
CA ALA A 82 -1.93 -6.65 -10.70
C ALA A 82 -0.51 -6.36 -11.19
N SER A 83 0.52 -6.92 -10.55
CA SER A 83 1.92 -6.68 -10.95
C SER A 83 2.25 -7.17 -12.36
N GLN A 84 1.51 -8.18 -12.85
CA GLN A 84 1.66 -8.74 -14.20
C GLN A 84 1.06 -7.85 -15.30
N THR A 85 0.20 -6.90 -14.94
CA THR A 85 -0.59 -6.10 -15.90
C THR A 85 -0.39 -4.59 -15.74
N ARG A 86 0.39 -4.16 -14.74
CA ARG A 86 0.56 -2.76 -14.34
C ARG A 86 2.04 -2.45 -14.09
N ASP A 87 2.41 -1.19 -14.25
CA ASP A 87 3.78 -0.71 -14.06
C ASP A 87 4.18 -0.67 -12.57
N GLY A 88 3.19 -0.75 -11.68
CA GLY A 88 3.41 -0.79 -10.24
C GLY A 88 2.15 -1.16 -9.48
N VAL A 89 2.33 -1.68 -8.26
CA VAL A 89 1.23 -2.00 -7.35
C VAL A 89 1.49 -1.37 -5.99
N ILE A 90 0.51 -0.66 -5.47
CA ILE A 90 0.48 -0.14 -4.12
C ILE A 90 -0.61 -0.89 -3.35
N VAL A 91 -0.26 -1.46 -2.19
CA VAL A 91 -1.22 -2.10 -1.30
C VAL A 91 -1.40 -1.23 -0.05
N ILE A 92 -2.56 -0.59 0.07
CA ILE A 92 -2.96 0.15 1.27
C ILE A 92 -3.49 -0.84 2.30
N HIS A 93 -2.76 -0.99 3.40
CA HIS A 93 -2.99 -2.03 4.39
C HIS A 93 -2.91 -1.49 5.84
N GLY A 94 -3.66 -2.12 6.76
CA GLY A 94 -3.51 -1.87 8.19
C GLY A 94 -2.15 -2.35 8.71
N THR A 95 -1.47 -1.55 9.54
CA THR A 95 -0.05 -1.79 9.83
C THR A 95 0.22 -2.99 10.74
N ASP A 96 -0.76 -3.51 11.48
CA ASP A 96 -0.52 -4.56 12.47
C ASP A 96 -0.14 -5.91 11.87
N ARG A 97 -0.70 -6.25 10.71
CA ARG A 97 -0.42 -7.49 9.98
C ARG A 97 0.09 -7.27 8.56
N LEU A 98 0.49 -6.04 8.22
CA LEU A 98 1.08 -5.71 6.91
C LEU A 98 2.30 -6.57 6.59
N ALA A 99 3.17 -6.83 7.58
CA ALA A 99 4.33 -7.70 7.41
C ALA A 99 3.94 -9.11 6.98
N GLU A 100 2.87 -9.66 7.53
CA GLU A 100 2.41 -11.01 7.21
C GLU A 100 1.91 -11.11 5.77
N THR A 101 1.20 -10.09 5.29
CA THR A 101 0.81 -9.95 3.88
C THR A 101 2.02 -9.84 2.96
N GLY A 102 3.02 -9.03 3.31
CA GLY A 102 4.26 -8.91 2.52
C GLY A 102 5.01 -10.24 2.40
N GLU A 103 5.11 -11.00 3.50
CA GLU A 103 5.67 -12.35 3.48
C GLU A 103 4.83 -13.34 2.67
N ALA A 104 3.49 -13.23 2.72
CA ALA A 104 2.61 -14.05 1.90
C ALA A 104 2.81 -13.80 0.40
N ILE A 105 2.95 -12.54 -0.02
CA ILE A 105 3.27 -12.18 -1.41
C ILE A 105 4.61 -12.79 -1.81
N CYS A 106 5.67 -12.64 -1.00
CA CYS A 106 6.98 -13.23 -1.31
C CYS A 106 6.94 -14.75 -1.45
N ARG A 107 6.19 -15.44 -0.59
CA ARG A 107 6.04 -16.90 -0.67
C ARG A 107 5.30 -17.36 -1.92
N LEU A 108 4.29 -16.60 -2.35
CA LEU A 108 3.43 -16.98 -3.48
C LEU A 108 4.00 -16.54 -4.84
N ALA A 109 4.66 -15.38 -4.90
CA ALA A 109 5.09 -14.78 -6.16
C ALA A 109 6.30 -15.45 -6.82
N GLY A 110 7.18 -16.09 -6.04
CA GLY A 110 8.42 -16.67 -6.58
C GLY A 110 9.24 -15.66 -7.40
N SER A 111 9.42 -15.94 -8.70
CA SER A 111 10.11 -15.08 -9.67
C SER A 111 9.17 -14.31 -10.63
N ASP A 112 7.86 -14.33 -10.38
CA ASP A 112 6.83 -13.97 -11.37
C ASP A 112 6.43 -12.49 -11.36
N LEU A 113 7.11 -11.65 -10.58
CA LEU A 113 6.82 -10.21 -10.50
C LEU A 113 7.48 -9.47 -11.65
N THR A 114 6.66 -8.82 -12.47
CA THR A 114 7.12 -7.95 -13.57
C THR A 114 7.20 -6.48 -13.19
N SER A 115 6.57 -6.07 -12.08
CA SER A 115 6.61 -4.73 -11.53
C SER A 115 6.72 -4.74 -9.99
N PRO A 116 7.13 -3.63 -9.35
CA PRO A 116 7.23 -3.57 -7.89
C PRO A 116 5.85 -3.57 -7.21
N ILE A 117 5.77 -4.28 -6.08
CA ILE A 117 4.65 -4.24 -5.15
C ILE A 117 5.10 -3.53 -3.88
N VAL A 118 4.48 -2.39 -3.57
CA VAL A 118 4.77 -1.56 -2.39
C VAL A 118 3.59 -1.59 -1.43
N LEU A 119 3.78 -2.22 -0.27
CA LEU A 119 2.84 -2.16 0.83
C LEU A 119 3.06 -0.85 1.61
N THR A 120 1.96 -0.20 1.98
CA THR A 120 1.99 1.00 2.83
C THR A 120 0.74 1.08 3.71
N GLY A 121 0.71 2.03 4.62
CA GLY A 121 -0.38 2.24 5.56
C GLY A 121 -0.15 3.49 6.39
N ALA A 122 -0.81 3.58 7.54
CA ALA A 122 -0.60 4.63 8.52
C ALA A 122 -0.49 4.03 9.92
N MET A 123 0.49 4.48 10.70
CA MET A 123 0.62 4.15 12.11
C MET A 123 -0.37 4.96 12.96
N ARG A 124 -0.79 6.13 12.48
CA ARG A 124 -1.72 7.03 13.16
C ARG A 124 -3.01 7.20 12.37
N PRO A 125 -4.18 7.17 13.04
CA PRO A 125 -5.45 7.44 12.38
C PRO A 125 -5.48 8.76 11.62
N TRP A 126 -6.10 8.78 10.44
CA TRP A 126 -6.22 9.97 9.59
C TRP A 126 -6.89 11.17 10.28
N ILE A 127 -7.88 10.91 11.13
CA ILE A 127 -8.65 11.95 11.82
C ILE A 127 -7.81 12.80 12.78
N VAL A 128 -6.58 12.38 13.08
CA VAL A 128 -5.62 13.13 13.88
C VAL A 128 -4.78 14.00 12.95
N ARG A 129 -4.65 15.30 13.29
CA ARG A 129 -3.91 16.31 12.52
C ARG A 129 -2.48 15.90 12.11
N ASP A 130 -1.86 15.00 12.88
CA ASP A 130 -0.50 14.50 12.67
C ASP A 130 -0.45 13.06 12.12
N SER A 131 -1.43 12.69 11.27
CA SER A 131 -1.44 11.40 10.59
C SER A 131 -0.30 11.29 9.58
N ASP A 132 0.33 10.11 9.54
CA ASP A 132 1.39 9.77 8.60
C ASP A 132 0.85 9.25 7.25
N ALA A 133 -0.48 9.16 7.07
CA ALA A 133 -1.07 8.55 5.86
C ALA A 133 -0.72 9.33 4.59
N HIS A 134 -0.83 10.65 4.60
CA HIS A 134 -0.53 11.47 3.41
C HIS A 134 0.91 11.27 2.98
N GLN A 135 1.85 11.38 3.92
CA GLN A 135 3.28 11.15 3.67
C GLN A 135 3.50 9.74 3.10
N ASN A 136 3.01 8.70 3.78
CA ASN A 136 3.29 7.31 3.38
C ASN A 136 2.68 6.94 2.02
N VAL A 137 1.51 7.51 1.66
CA VAL A 137 0.90 7.30 0.33
C VAL A 137 1.71 8.00 -0.75
N THR A 138 2.09 9.27 -0.56
CA THR A 138 2.95 9.99 -1.50
C THR A 138 4.29 9.27 -1.70
N GLU A 139 4.91 8.82 -0.61
CA GLU A 139 6.17 8.06 -0.66
C GLU A 139 6.01 6.71 -1.37
N ALA A 140 4.87 6.02 -1.22
CA ALA A 140 4.59 4.78 -1.93
C ALA A 140 4.42 5.00 -3.45
N ILE A 141 3.72 6.08 -3.85
CA ILE A 141 3.57 6.46 -5.26
C ILE A 141 4.93 6.77 -5.88
N LEU A 142 5.82 7.48 -5.18
CA LEU A 142 7.18 7.72 -5.67
C LEU A 142 8.00 6.43 -5.71
N ALA A 143 7.96 5.62 -4.64
CA ALA A 143 8.76 4.41 -4.53
C ALA A 143 8.46 3.40 -5.65
N VAL A 144 7.18 3.20 -5.98
CA VAL A 144 6.79 2.21 -6.98
C VAL A 144 7.30 2.54 -8.38
N GLN A 145 7.61 3.80 -8.68
CA GLN A 145 8.21 4.23 -9.96
C GLN A 145 9.71 3.94 -10.05
N LEU A 146 10.40 3.85 -8.91
CA LEU A 146 11.87 3.79 -8.84
C LEU A 146 12.38 2.38 -8.55
N LEU A 147 11.54 1.50 -8.02
CA LEU A 147 11.93 0.19 -7.54
C LEU A 147 11.88 -0.85 -8.65
N ALA A 148 12.88 -1.73 -8.69
CA ALA A 148 12.83 -2.92 -9.51
C ALA A 148 11.78 -3.91 -8.99
N PRO A 149 11.30 -4.86 -9.83
CA PRO A 149 10.32 -5.86 -9.41
C PRO A 149 10.70 -6.58 -8.11
N GLY A 150 9.74 -6.68 -7.21
CA GLY A 150 9.94 -7.15 -5.84
C GLY A 150 8.85 -6.65 -4.89
N VAL A 151 8.88 -7.13 -3.66
CA VAL A 151 7.91 -6.77 -2.61
C VAL A 151 8.60 -5.88 -1.58
N TYR A 152 7.98 -4.75 -1.28
CA TYR A 152 8.54 -3.73 -0.40
C TYR A 152 7.50 -3.20 0.58
N VAL A 153 7.95 -2.68 1.72
CA VAL A 153 7.17 -1.72 2.51
C VAL A 153 7.79 -0.33 2.36
N CYS A 154 6.95 0.69 2.14
CA CYS A 154 7.37 2.09 2.08
C CYS A 154 6.60 2.89 3.13
N MET A 155 7.29 3.34 4.19
CA MET A 155 6.71 4.20 5.23
C MET A 155 7.81 5.03 5.92
N HIS A 156 7.46 6.24 6.36
CA HIS A 156 8.35 7.14 7.10
C HIS A 156 9.71 7.35 6.41
N SER A 157 9.66 7.67 5.11
CA SER A 157 10.81 7.94 4.24
C SER A 157 11.80 6.78 4.13
N ARG A 158 11.32 5.54 4.30
CA ARG A 158 12.12 4.32 4.23
C ARG A 158 11.42 3.29 3.38
N VAL A 159 12.19 2.69 2.48
CA VAL A 159 11.80 1.50 1.71
C VAL A 159 12.57 0.30 2.25
N LEU A 160 11.87 -0.77 2.60
CA LEU A 160 12.47 -2.03 3.02
C LEU A 160 11.95 -3.17 2.13
N ARG A 161 12.86 -3.98 1.59
CA ARG A 161 12.54 -5.13 0.74
C ARG A 161 12.25 -6.37 1.59
N PHE A 162 11.13 -7.04 1.33
CA PHE A 162 10.81 -8.37 1.86
C PHE A 162 11.68 -9.45 1.19
N PRO A 163 11.88 -10.63 1.82
CA PRO A 163 11.35 -11.05 3.12
C PRO A 163 12.16 -10.51 4.31
N GLY A 164 11.71 -10.85 5.52
CA GLY A 164 12.36 -10.58 6.81
C GLY A 164 11.99 -9.22 7.41
N ILE A 165 10.79 -8.69 7.14
CA ILE A 165 10.36 -7.39 7.67
C ILE A 165 9.34 -7.57 8.80
N VAL A 166 9.51 -6.83 9.90
CA VAL A 166 8.63 -6.86 11.08
C VAL A 166 8.28 -5.45 11.56
N LYS A 167 7.16 -5.30 12.26
CA LYS A 167 6.74 -4.05 12.90
C LYS A 167 7.39 -3.91 14.28
N ASP A 168 8.25 -2.90 14.45
CA ASP A 168 8.71 -2.43 15.76
C ASP A 168 7.58 -1.61 16.40
N ARG A 169 6.75 -2.27 17.23
CA ARG A 169 5.60 -1.64 17.89
C ARG A 169 5.98 -0.52 18.86
N LYS A 170 7.18 -0.56 19.44
CA LYS A 170 7.65 0.49 20.37
C LYS A 170 8.02 1.76 19.62
N ARG A 171 8.67 1.61 18.46
CA ARG A 171 9.10 2.74 17.63
C ARG A 171 8.11 3.11 16.52
N LEU A 172 6.98 2.39 16.40
CA LEU A 172 5.96 2.59 15.38
C LEU A 172 6.54 2.65 13.96
N ARG A 173 7.39 1.69 13.60
CA ARG A 173 8.02 1.62 12.27
C ARG A 173 8.27 0.18 11.84
N PHE A 174 8.53 -0.02 10.56
CA PHE A 174 9.03 -1.30 10.05
C PHE A 174 10.56 -1.37 10.13
N VAL A 175 11.06 -2.57 10.44
CA VAL A 175 12.49 -2.91 10.55
C VAL A 175 12.73 -4.29 9.96
N ARG A 176 13.98 -4.58 9.62
CA ARG A 176 14.39 -5.95 9.28
C ARG A 176 14.49 -6.75 10.59
N ALA A 177 13.98 -7.99 10.59
CA ALA A 177 14.21 -8.93 11.68
C ALA A 177 15.71 -9.30 11.71
N ASP A 178 16.29 -9.35 12.90
CA ASP A 178 17.68 -9.76 13.11
C ASP A 178 17.89 -11.26 12.84
#